data_AF-A0A1I1FKW4-F1
#
_entry.id   AF-A0A1I1FKW4-F1
#
_cell.length_a   1.000
_cell.length_b   1.000
_cell.length_c   1.000
_cell.angle_alpha   90.00
_cell.angle_beta   90.00
_cell.angle_gamma   90.00
#
_symmetry.space_group_name_H-M   'P 1'
#
loop_
_entity.id
_entity.type
_entity.pdbx_description
1 polymer ?
#
loop_
_entity_poly.entity_id
_entity_poly.type
_entity_poly.pdbx_seq_one_letter_code
_entity_poly.pdbx_strand_id
1 'polypeptide(L)'
;MISVGYAIFRSTDQGQNWQQVLQQSLGMFGIVQYKDTLFTMSGMLDNKALLNPSNYSIDDGRNWQVYRGHNIVFEYAPSLGYKGFPFNPVTASNGVSYTINRVFLDSPTATTGAFETPGILTSDGRRIDLPQLHQLSSLYLDSKERLYLAGTDAVYGRGKDFAFCNSKNGRGVVYISKKSLL
;
A
#
# COMPACT_ATOMS: atom_id res chain seq x y z
N MET A 1 -8.16 -7.65 1.41
CA MET A 1 -6.96 -8.50 1.55
C MET A 1 -5.75 -7.60 1.82
N ILE A 2 -4.69 -8.15 2.39
CA ILE A 2 -3.41 -7.46 2.58
C ILE A 2 -2.26 -8.37 2.16
N SER A 3 -1.16 -7.75 1.76
CA SER A 3 0.12 -8.44 1.54
C SER A 3 1.11 -8.02 2.62
N VAL A 4 1.94 -8.95 3.09
CA VAL A 4 3.00 -8.70 4.06
C VAL A 4 4.40 -9.02 3.51
N GLY A 5 4.58 -8.94 2.19
CA GLY A 5 5.88 -9.19 1.54
C GLY A 5 6.08 -10.64 1.08
N TYR A 6 5.47 -11.62 1.74
CA TYR A 6 5.64 -13.06 1.40
C TYR A 6 4.37 -13.89 1.60
N ALA A 7 3.35 -13.31 2.21
CA ALA A 7 2.04 -13.93 2.40
C ALA A 7 0.91 -12.96 2.04
N ILE A 8 -0.21 -13.51 1.62
CA ILE A 8 -1.48 -12.81 1.47
C ILE A 8 -2.43 -13.25 2.57
N PHE A 9 -3.04 -12.27 3.22
CA PHE A 9 -4.11 -12.50 4.18
C PHE A 9 -5.42 -11.93 3.66
N ARG A 10 -6.49 -12.68 3.84
CA ARG A 10 -7.86 -12.34 3.44
C ARG A 10 -8.73 -12.24 4.69
N SER A 11 -9.61 -11.24 4.69
CA SER A 11 -10.66 -11.07 5.69
C SER A 11 -11.99 -10.92 4.95
N THR A 12 -13.06 -11.48 5.53
CA THR A 12 -14.45 -11.36 5.05
C THR A 12 -15.35 -10.60 6.02
N ASP A 13 -14.79 -10.13 7.13
CA ASP A 13 -15.50 -9.55 8.27
C ASP A 13 -14.92 -8.19 8.65
N GLN A 14 -14.52 -7.43 7.62
CA GLN A 14 -14.00 -6.06 7.76
C GLN A 14 -12.69 -5.98 8.56
N GLY A 15 -11.86 -7.02 8.48
CA GLY A 15 -10.55 -7.06 9.12
C GLY A 15 -10.57 -7.54 10.58
N GLN A 16 -11.70 -8.07 11.06
CA GLN A 16 -11.77 -8.65 12.41
C GLN A 16 -10.98 -9.96 12.49
N ASN A 17 -11.12 -10.83 11.48
CA ASN A 17 -10.36 -12.06 11.35
C ASN A 17 -9.62 -12.10 10.01
N TRP A 18 -8.42 -12.69 10.04
CA TRP A 18 -7.55 -12.80 8.88
C TRP A 18 -7.12 -14.25 8.68
N GLN A 19 -7.31 -14.75 7.47
CA GLN A 19 -6.87 -16.06 7.04
C GLN A 19 -5.74 -15.91 6.02
N GLN A 20 -4.64 -16.63 6.21
CA GLN A 20 -3.59 -16.75 5.20
C GLN A 20 -4.13 -17.56 4.02
N VAL A 21 -4.06 -16.99 2.81
CA VAL A 21 -4.60 -17.62 1.58
C VAL A 21 -3.53 -17.88 0.51
N LEU A 22 -2.35 -17.29 0.66
CA LEU A 22 -1.19 -17.55 -0.19
C LEU A 22 0.09 -17.29 0.60
N GLN A 23 1.10 -18.11 0.35
CA GLN A 23 2.47 -17.96 0.84
C GLN A 23 3.41 -18.30 -0.31
N GLN A 24 4.48 -17.52 -0.48
CA GLN A 24 5.55 -17.82 -1.42
C GLN A 24 6.89 -17.33 -0.89
N SER A 25 7.99 -17.78 -1.50
CA SER A 25 9.35 -17.36 -1.18
C SER A 25 9.77 -16.07 -1.88
N LEU A 26 9.21 -15.80 -3.07
CA LEU A 26 9.45 -14.57 -3.82
C LEU A 26 8.65 -13.42 -3.22
N GLY A 27 9.18 -12.19 -3.32
CA GLY A 27 8.50 -11.00 -2.84
C GLY A 27 7.09 -10.86 -3.41
N MET A 28 6.13 -10.55 -2.54
CA MET A 28 4.78 -10.09 -2.85
C MET A 28 4.64 -8.71 -2.24
N PHE A 29 4.80 -7.68 -3.07
CA PHE A 29 4.80 -6.30 -2.63
C PHE A 29 3.40 -5.70 -2.57
N GLY A 30 2.42 -6.34 -3.22
CA GLY A 30 1.03 -5.92 -3.16
C GLY A 30 0.11 -6.78 -3.98
N ILE A 31 -1.16 -6.36 -4.01
CA ILE A 31 -2.24 -7.00 -4.74
C ILE A 31 -2.90 -5.93 -5.60
N VAL A 32 -3.15 -6.24 -6.87
CA VAL A 32 -3.87 -5.38 -7.80
C VAL A 32 -5.12 -6.10 -8.25
N GLN A 33 -6.25 -5.40 -8.26
CA GLN A 33 -7.45 -5.87 -8.94
C GLN A 33 -7.48 -5.30 -10.35
N TYR A 34 -7.61 -6.17 -11.35
CA TYR A 34 -7.87 -5.79 -12.72
C TYR A 34 -9.11 -6.54 -13.20
N LYS A 35 -10.19 -5.79 -13.41
CA LYS A 35 -11.53 -6.32 -13.67
C LYS A 35 -12.00 -7.23 -12.51
N ASP A 36 -12.33 -8.47 -12.82
CA ASP A 36 -12.78 -9.52 -11.89
C ASP A 36 -11.63 -10.37 -11.35
N THR A 37 -10.39 -10.07 -11.73
CA THR A 37 -9.21 -10.88 -11.38
C THR A 37 -8.28 -10.12 -10.45
N LEU A 38 -7.81 -10.80 -9.43
CA LEU A 38 -6.79 -10.30 -8.50
C LEU A 38 -5.43 -10.81 -8.93
N PHE A 39 -4.40 -9.98 -8.82
CA PHE A 39 -3.02 -10.32 -9.14
C PHE A 39 -2.11 -9.99 -7.97
N THR A 40 -1.20 -10.89 -7.60
CA THR A 40 -0.07 -10.52 -6.73
C THR A 40 1.04 -9.91 -7.57
N MET A 41 1.71 -8.90 -7.00
CA MET A 41 2.76 -8.15 -7.68
C MET A 41 4.10 -8.41 -6.99
N SER A 42 5.11 -8.81 -7.76
CA SER A 42 6.43 -9.22 -7.24
C SER A 42 7.55 -8.23 -7.50
N GLY A 43 7.28 -7.14 -8.23
CA GLY A 43 8.21 -6.03 -8.43
C GLY A 43 7.72 -4.74 -7.78
N MET A 44 8.66 -3.86 -7.45
CA MET A 44 8.38 -2.53 -6.93
C MET A 44 9.30 -1.51 -7.60
N LEU A 45 8.75 -0.36 -8.01
CA LEU A 45 9.50 0.76 -8.57
C LEU A 45 9.52 1.91 -7.56
N ASP A 46 10.72 2.35 -7.18
CA ASP A 46 11.01 3.50 -6.31
C ASP A 46 10.19 3.58 -5.00
N ASN A 47 9.74 2.44 -4.47
CA ASN A 47 8.82 2.38 -3.33
C ASN A 47 7.52 3.18 -3.53
N LYS A 48 7.03 3.22 -4.78
CA LYS A 48 5.87 4.02 -5.21
C LYS A 48 4.88 3.27 -6.11
N ALA A 49 5.35 2.31 -6.91
CA ALA A 49 4.49 1.55 -7.81
C ALA A 49 4.78 0.04 -7.78
N LEU A 50 3.74 -0.76 -7.98
CA LEU A 50 3.83 -2.22 -8.11
C LEU A 50 4.05 -2.61 -9.57
N LEU A 51 4.90 -3.62 -9.77
CA LEU A 51 5.27 -4.18 -11.07
C LEU A 51 5.18 -5.70 -11.04
N ASN A 52 5.18 -6.30 -12.22
CA ASN A 52 5.34 -7.74 -12.46
C ASN A 52 4.28 -8.62 -11.76
N PRO A 53 3.17 -8.96 -12.43
CA PRO A 53 2.20 -9.90 -11.89
C PRO A 53 2.86 -11.29 -11.73
N SER A 54 2.57 -11.97 -10.63
CA SER A 54 3.18 -13.25 -10.28
C SER A 54 2.16 -14.37 -10.13
N ASN A 55 1.07 -14.14 -9.41
CA ASN A 55 -0.05 -15.06 -9.30
C ASN A 55 -1.35 -14.33 -9.54
N TYR A 56 -2.40 -15.07 -9.87
CA TYR A 56 -3.74 -14.52 -10.04
C TYR A 56 -4.80 -15.36 -9.33
N SER A 57 -5.93 -14.73 -9.03
CA SER A 57 -7.12 -15.34 -8.45
C SER A 57 -8.37 -14.78 -9.11
N ILE A 58 -9.29 -15.67 -9.47
CA ILE A 58 -10.60 -15.35 -10.09
C ILE A 58 -11.77 -15.60 -9.12
N ASP A 59 -11.47 -15.94 -7.88
CA ASP A 59 -12.45 -16.36 -6.86
C ASP A 59 -12.31 -15.56 -5.57
N ASP A 60 -12.03 -14.25 -5.73
CA ASP A 60 -11.87 -13.29 -4.64
C ASP A 60 -10.74 -13.68 -3.65
N GLY A 61 -9.64 -14.20 -4.19
CA GLY A 61 -8.43 -14.50 -3.43
C GLY A 61 -8.52 -15.77 -2.60
N ARG A 62 -9.48 -16.67 -2.87
CA ARG A 62 -9.59 -17.97 -2.20
C ARG A 62 -8.55 -18.95 -2.72
N ASN A 63 -8.37 -19.01 -4.04
CA ASN A 63 -7.36 -19.83 -4.69
C ASN A 63 -6.48 -18.96 -5.59
N TRP A 64 -5.20 -19.32 -5.66
CA TRP A 64 -4.19 -18.59 -6.42
C TRP A 64 -3.47 -19.53 -7.38
N GLN A 65 -3.22 -19.05 -8.60
CA GLN A 65 -2.49 -19.77 -9.63
C GLN A 65 -1.34 -18.91 -10.15
N VAL A 66 -0.25 -19.54 -10.57
CA VAL A 66 0.88 -18.84 -11.18
C VAL A 66 0.41 -18.15 -12.46
N TYR A 67 0.67 -16.85 -12.56
CA TYR A 67 0.39 -16.07 -13.76
C TYR A 67 1.53 -16.25 -14.76
N ARG A 68 1.22 -16.81 -15.93
CA ARG A 68 2.17 -16.99 -17.05
C ARG A 68 1.75 -16.22 -18.31
N GLY A 69 0.71 -15.39 -18.19
CA GLY A 69 0.12 -14.68 -19.31
C GLY A 69 0.91 -13.43 -19.70
N HIS A 70 0.56 -12.90 -20.86
CA HIS A 70 1.04 -11.62 -21.37
C HIS A 70 -0.14 -10.64 -21.44
N ASN A 71 0.00 -9.46 -20.89
CA ASN A 71 -1.04 -8.43 -20.89
C ASN A 71 -0.38 -7.07 -20.79
N ILE A 72 -0.67 -6.23 -21.78
CA ILE A 72 -0.05 -4.91 -21.95
C ILE A 72 -0.29 -3.98 -20.76
N VAL A 73 -1.36 -4.19 -20.01
CA VAL A 73 -1.65 -3.43 -18.78
C VAL A 73 -0.63 -3.72 -17.67
N PHE A 74 0.04 -4.88 -17.71
CA PHE A 74 1.05 -5.28 -16.73
C PHE A 74 2.48 -5.08 -17.23
N GLU A 75 2.67 -4.83 -18.52
CA GLU A 75 3.98 -4.66 -19.13
C GLU A 75 4.55 -3.28 -18.79
N TYR A 76 5.66 -3.26 -18.05
CA TYR A 76 6.37 -2.02 -17.78
C TYR A 76 6.90 -1.41 -19.09
N ALA A 77 6.20 -0.41 -19.60
CA ALA A 77 6.52 0.30 -20.83
C ALA A 77 6.53 1.82 -20.60
N PRO A 78 7.64 2.38 -20.07
CA PRO A 78 7.75 3.82 -19.79
C PRO A 78 7.55 4.69 -21.02
N SER A 79 7.96 4.20 -22.19
CA SER A 79 7.76 4.86 -23.49
C SER A 79 6.29 5.04 -23.86
N LEU A 80 5.40 4.23 -23.29
CA LEU A 80 3.95 4.31 -23.45
C LEU A 80 3.27 5.02 -22.27
N GLY A 81 4.05 5.61 -21.35
CA GLY A 81 3.55 6.32 -20.19
C GLY A 81 3.13 5.44 -19.01
N TYR A 82 3.19 4.10 -19.13
CA TYR A 82 2.86 3.19 -18.04
C TYR A 82 4.04 3.01 -17.08
N LYS A 83 3.79 3.25 -15.79
CA LYS A 83 4.82 3.24 -14.72
C LYS A 83 4.54 2.23 -13.61
N GLY A 84 3.69 1.23 -13.87
CA GLY A 84 3.18 0.32 -12.84
C GLY A 84 1.90 0.81 -12.17
N PHE A 85 1.45 0.09 -11.14
CA PHE A 85 0.29 0.46 -10.35
C PHE A 85 0.72 1.29 -9.15
N PRO A 86 0.39 2.58 -9.10
CA PRO A 86 0.84 3.43 -8.02
C PRO A 86 0.12 3.09 -6.72
N PHE A 87 0.90 2.97 -5.65
CA PHE A 87 0.39 2.86 -4.28
C PHE A 87 0.86 4.03 -3.40
N ASN A 88 1.71 4.91 -3.94
CA ASN A 88 2.07 6.19 -3.34
C ASN A 88 2.80 7.06 -4.40
N PRO A 89 2.21 8.16 -4.91
CA PRO A 89 0.90 8.71 -4.56
C PRO A 89 -0.27 7.97 -5.23
N VAL A 90 -1.50 8.23 -4.78
CA VAL A 90 -2.75 7.86 -5.48
C VAL A 90 -3.51 9.12 -5.86
N THR A 91 -4.16 9.15 -7.03
CA THR A 91 -4.89 10.33 -7.52
C THR A 91 -6.37 10.01 -7.63
N ALA A 92 -7.19 10.81 -6.95
CA ALA A 92 -8.64 10.71 -7.06
C ALA A 92 -9.14 11.30 -8.38
N SER A 93 -10.34 10.94 -8.78
CA SER A 93 -10.97 11.37 -10.04
C SER A 93 -11.19 12.88 -10.14
N ASN A 94 -11.21 13.62 -9.02
CA ASN A 94 -11.19 15.09 -9.02
C ASN A 94 -9.80 15.71 -9.28
N GLY A 95 -8.77 14.88 -9.53
CA GLY A 95 -7.40 15.32 -9.79
C GLY A 95 -6.54 15.56 -8.55
N VAL A 96 -7.09 15.45 -7.34
CA VAL A 96 -6.31 15.59 -6.11
C VAL A 96 -5.47 14.34 -5.89
N SER A 97 -4.16 14.53 -5.78
CA SER A 97 -3.19 13.48 -5.47
C SER A 97 -2.91 13.42 -3.97
N TYR A 98 -2.88 12.22 -3.42
CA TYR A 98 -2.60 11.90 -2.02
C TYR A 98 -1.25 11.19 -1.94
N THR A 99 -0.33 11.74 -1.16
CA THR A 99 1.04 11.25 -1.02
C THR A 99 1.36 11.02 0.45
N ILE A 100 2.00 9.90 0.79
CA ILE A 100 2.56 9.70 2.12
C ILE A 100 3.62 10.76 2.35
N ASN A 101 3.42 11.59 3.38
CA ASN A 101 4.42 12.57 3.80
C ASN A 101 5.62 11.82 4.36
N ARG A 102 6.80 11.92 3.74
CA ARG A 102 8.05 11.35 4.28
C ARG A 102 8.91 12.49 4.79
N VAL A 103 9.22 12.47 6.08
CA VAL A 103 10.09 13.47 6.73
C VAL A 103 11.35 12.78 7.18
N PHE A 104 12.47 13.11 6.55
CA PHE A 104 13.78 12.53 6.88
C PHE A 104 14.32 13.15 8.18
N LEU A 105 14.89 12.30 9.03
CA LEU A 105 15.35 12.68 10.37
C LEU A 105 16.72 13.36 10.37
N ASP A 106 17.50 13.17 9.31
CA ASP A 106 18.87 13.66 9.21
C ASP A 106 18.95 15.17 8.89
N SER A 107 18.04 15.66 8.04
CA SER A 107 17.95 17.08 7.64
C SER A 107 16.61 17.37 6.92
N PRO A 108 16.06 18.59 7.01
CA PRO A 108 14.88 19.02 6.25
C PRO A 108 15.01 18.88 4.73
N THR A 109 16.23 18.85 4.19
CA THR A 109 16.50 18.72 2.74
C THR A 109 16.95 17.32 2.35
N ALA A 110 17.02 16.37 3.29
CA ALA A 110 17.44 15.02 2.98
C ALA A 110 16.38 14.33 2.10
N THR A 111 16.85 13.54 1.14
CA THR A 111 16.01 12.73 0.24
C THR A 111 16.23 11.22 0.45
N THR A 112 17.13 10.86 1.35
CA THR A 112 17.53 9.50 1.72
C THR A 112 17.85 9.44 3.20
N GLY A 113 17.73 8.26 3.83
CA GLY A 113 18.03 8.07 5.25
C GLY A 113 16.82 7.59 6.05
N ALA A 114 16.93 7.66 7.37
CA ALA A 114 15.81 7.32 8.26
C ALA A 114 14.71 8.39 8.14
N PHE A 115 13.45 7.96 8.09
CA PHE A 115 12.31 8.87 7.95
C PHE A 115 11.13 8.47 8.83
N GLU A 116 10.28 9.47 9.07
CA GLU A 116 8.94 9.30 9.63
C GLU A 116 7.88 9.54 8.57
N THR A 117 6.69 8.99 8.79
CA THR A 117 5.52 9.23 7.96
C THR A 117 4.38 9.88 8.74
N PRO A 118 4.46 11.18 9.03
CA PRO A 118 3.55 11.85 9.97
C PRO A 118 2.10 12.01 9.47
N GLY A 119 1.81 11.62 8.23
CA GLY A 119 0.47 11.72 7.65
C GLY A 119 0.52 11.73 6.12
N ILE A 120 -0.54 12.28 5.52
CA ILE A 120 -0.70 12.41 4.08
C ILE A 120 -0.66 13.87 3.67
N LEU A 121 0.01 14.16 2.55
CA LEU A 121 -0.05 15.44 1.86
C LEU A 121 -0.93 15.30 0.63
N THR A 122 -1.72 16.33 0.37
CA THR A 122 -2.55 16.45 -0.82
C THR A 122 -1.97 17.47 -1.78
N SER A 123 -2.16 17.29 -3.09
CA SER A 123 -1.62 18.19 -4.12
C SER A 123 -2.17 19.62 -4.05
N ASP A 124 -3.30 19.82 -3.39
CA ASP A 124 -3.89 21.14 -3.11
C ASP A 124 -3.28 21.82 -1.87
N GLY A 125 -2.30 21.20 -1.22
CA GLY A 125 -1.56 21.75 -0.08
C GLY A 125 -2.10 21.33 1.29
N ARG A 126 -3.21 20.57 1.38
CA ARG A 126 -3.71 20.13 2.68
C ARG A 126 -2.89 18.96 3.25
N ARG A 127 -2.70 18.97 4.57
CA ARG A 127 -2.15 17.85 5.35
C ARG A 127 -3.27 17.12 6.07
N ILE A 128 -3.23 15.79 6.04
CA ILE A 128 -4.14 14.90 6.77
C ILE A 128 -3.32 14.17 7.82
N ASP A 129 -3.53 14.55 9.08
CA ASP A 129 -2.93 13.88 10.22
C ASP A 129 -3.73 12.65 10.64
N LEU A 130 -3.03 11.67 11.21
CA LEU A 130 -3.63 10.46 11.74
C LEU A 130 -3.73 10.55 13.27
N PRO A 131 -4.68 9.83 13.91
CA PRO A 131 -4.84 9.84 15.36
C PRO A 131 -3.59 9.41 16.13
N GLN A 132 -2.74 8.59 15.50
CA GLN A 132 -1.47 8.12 16.02
C GLN A 132 -0.43 8.15 14.91
N LEU A 133 0.85 8.22 15.29
CA LEU A 133 1.95 8.10 14.35
C LEU A 133 2.11 6.62 13.94
N HIS A 134 2.24 6.36 12.65
CA HIS A 134 2.51 5.04 12.09
C HIS A 134 3.63 5.13 11.07
N GLN A 135 4.26 3.99 10.75
CA GLN A 135 5.04 3.86 9.52
C GLN A 135 4.10 3.45 8.39
N LEU A 136 3.73 4.41 7.55
CA LEU A 136 2.78 4.26 6.45
C LEU A 136 3.49 3.64 5.24
N SER A 137 2.85 2.64 4.63
CA SER A 137 3.45 1.87 3.54
C SER A 137 2.73 2.05 2.21
N SER A 138 1.40 2.20 2.21
CA SER A 138 0.64 2.28 0.97
C SER A 138 -0.68 3.04 1.11
N LEU A 139 -1.13 3.51 -0.04
CA LEU A 139 -2.40 4.17 -0.28
C LEU A 139 -3.19 3.40 -1.33
N TYR A 140 -4.51 3.44 -1.23
CA TYR A 140 -5.41 2.87 -2.23
C TYR A 140 -6.72 3.66 -2.28
N LEU A 141 -7.31 3.78 -3.46
CA LEU A 141 -8.65 4.31 -3.66
C LEU A 141 -9.56 3.19 -4.15
N ASP A 142 -10.68 2.99 -3.47
CA ASP A 142 -11.69 2.05 -3.97
C ASP A 142 -12.56 2.69 -5.06
N SER A 143 -13.46 1.91 -5.65
CA SER A 143 -14.38 2.38 -6.69
C SER A 143 -15.38 3.46 -6.24
N LYS A 144 -15.45 3.74 -4.94
CA LYS A 144 -16.25 4.83 -4.36
C LYS A 144 -15.38 6.03 -3.97
N GLU A 145 -14.12 6.02 -4.37
CA GLU A 145 -13.12 7.05 -4.06
C GLU A 145 -12.92 7.24 -2.55
N ARG A 146 -13.02 6.16 -1.77
CA ARG A 146 -12.59 6.15 -0.36
C ARG A 146 -11.10 5.88 -0.30
N LEU A 147 -10.39 6.67 0.50
CA LEU A 147 -8.96 6.52 0.72
C LEU A 147 -8.70 5.47 1.78
N TYR A 148 -7.89 4.49 1.41
CA TYR A 148 -7.33 3.47 2.29
C TYR A 148 -5.86 3.80 2.54
N LEU A 149 -5.44 3.71 3.80
CA LEU A 149 -4.05 3.90 4.19
C LEU A 149 -3.64 2.69 5.01
N ALA A 150 -2.55 2.03 4.64
CA ALA A 150 -1.97 0.95 5.41
C ALA A 150 -0.71 1.43 6.16
N GLY A 151 -0.56 0.98 7.40
CA GLY A 151 0.62 1.28 8.20
C GLY A 151 0.91 0.21 9.24
N THR A 152 2.07 0.34 9.88
CA THR A 152 2.44 -0.44 11.07
C THR A 152 1.58 -0.08 12.27
N ASP A 153 1.81 -0.76 13.40
CA ASP A 153 1.28 -0.35 14.70
C ASP A 153 1.68 1.09 15.03
N ALA A 154 0.99 1.66 16.01
CA ALA A 154 1.29 2.99 16.50
C ALA A 154 2.74 3.07 17.01
N VAL A 155 3.37 4.21 16.76
CA VAL A 155 4.75 4.52 17.11
C VAL A 155 4.74 5.53 18.25
N TYR A 156 5.42 5.22 19.36
CA TYR A 156 5.60 6.16 20.49
C TYR A 156 7.04 6.65 20.63
N GLY A 157 8.00 5.83 20.21
CA GLY A 157 9.41 6.18 20.21
C GLY A 157 9.87 6.69 18.85
N ARG A 158 10.73 7.71 18.81
CA ARG A 158 11.19 8.37 17.57
C ARG A 158 12.69 8.30 17.41
N GLY A 159 13.17 8.39 16.17
CA GLY A 159 14.59 8.36 15.86
C GLY A 159 15.28 7.12 16.43
N LYS A 160 16.28 7.34 17.30
CA LYS A 160 17.07 6.26 17.92
C LYS A 160 16.28 5.42 18.92
N ASP A 161 15.21 5.97 19.48
CA ASP A 161 14.35 5.29 20.46
C ASP A 161 13.11 4.69 19.80
N PHE A 162 13.15 4.41 18.48
CA PHE A 162 12.00 3.92 17.72
C PHE A 162 11.38 2.68 18.37
N ALA A 163 10.08 2.76 18.65
CA ALA A 163 9.34 1.67 19.27
C ALA A 163 7.84 1.73 18.92
N PHE A 164 7.25 0.54 18.73
CA PHE A 164 5.82 0.34 18.54
C PHE A 164 5.09 0.21 19.88
N CYS A 165 3.97 0.92 20.03
CA CYS A 165 3.18 1.02 21.28
C CYS A 165 2.80 -0.35 21.86
N ASN A 166 2.48 -1.32 21.01
CA ASN A 166 2.16 -2.68 21.43
C ASN A 166 3.21 -3.68 20.90
N SER A 167 4.35 -3.70 21.57
CA SER A 167 5.56 -4.45 21.19
C SER A 167 5.41 -5.97 21.13
N LYS A 168 4.30 -6.55 21.61
CA LYS A 168 4.23 -8.01 21.78
C LYS A 168 3.93 -8.79 20.49
N ASN A 169 3.40 -8.17 19.43
CA ASN A 169 3.16 -8.85 18.13
C ASN A 169 3.04 -7.90 16.91
N GLY A 170 3.26 -6.59 17.06
CA GLY A 170 3.23 -5.60 15.95
C GLY A 170 1.99 -5.68 15.06
N ARG A 171 0.91 -4.99 15.41
CA ARG A 171 -0.33 -5.04 14.61
C ARG A 171 -0.26 -4.05 13.46
N GLY A 172 -0.54 -4.47 12.23
CA GLY A 172 -0.81 -3.53 11.14
C GLY A 172 -2.14 -2.80 11.35
N VAL A 173 -2.26 -1.59 10.80
CA VAL A 173 -3.52 -0.81 10.81
C VAL A 173 -3.90 -0.44 9.40
N VAL A 174 -5.21 -0.34 9.18
CA VAL A 174 -5.79 0.24 7.96
C VAL A 174 -6.76 1.35 8.35
N TYR A 175 -6.50 2.56 7.87
CA TYR A 175 -7.46 3.66 7.93
C TYR A 175 -8.27 3.72 6.64
N ILE A 176 -9.55 4.03 6.76
CA ILE A 176 -10.46 4.20 5.62
C ILE A 176 -11.19 5.52 5.80
N SER A 177 -11.25 6.35 4.76
CA SER A 177 -12.04 7.58 4.81
C SER A 177 -13.53 7.25 5.00
N LYS A 178 -14.19 7.98 5.91
CA LYS A 178 -15.63 7.78 6.20
C LYS A 178 -16.52 8.13 5.00
N LYS A 179 -16.08 9.09 4.20
CA LYS A 179 -16.77 9.58 3.01
C LYS A 179 -15.87 9.42 1.79
N SER A 180 -16.51 9.44 0.61
CA SER A 180 -15.81 9.64 -0.65
C SER A 180 -15.01 10.94 -0.60
N LEU A 181 -13.91 10.98 -1.34
CA LEU A 181 -13.08 12.17 -1.51
C LEU A 181 -13.57 13.12 -2.62
N LEU A 182 -14.69 12.77 -3.25
CA LEU A 182 -15.47 13.61 -4.14
C LEU A 182 -16.55 14.40 -3.39
#